data_AF-A0A7S3KXB5-F1
#
_entry.id   AF-A0A7S3KXB5-F1
#
_cell.length_a   1.000
_cell.length_b   1.000
_cell.length_c   1.000
_cell.angle_alpha   90.00
_cell.angle_beta   90.00
_cell.angle_gamma   90.00
#
_symmetry.space_group_name_H-M   'P 1'
#
loop_
_entity.id
_entity.type
_entity.pdbx_description
1 polymer ?
#
loop_
_entity_poly.entity_id
_entity_poly.type
_entity_poly.pdbx_seq_one_letter_code
_entity_poly.pdbx_strand_id
1 'polypeptide(L)'
;EMQEIRSSTTKLAHNCQDLTGHRRWMLSGTPLFDEIQDLRGELCFLGLEPFAANSDDGFFDFCITQHWDSKSHYGLDALKALTLVMMRRSKTQTYLDPVRNVPVPLLGLPPLELTMEPVPQDPSERAIYCFLEYLVHSNLGDEYKDKEEAD
;
A
#
# COMPACT_ATOMS: atom_id res chain seq x y z
N GLU A 1 11.55 7.38 -7.22
CA GLU A 1 10.82 6.10 -7.12
C GLU A 1 9.34 6.34 -7.35
N MET A 2 8.58 5.35 -7.80
CA MET A 2 7.14 5.52 -8.10
C MET A 2 6.34 6.08 -6.92
N GLN A 3 6.76 5.71 -5.72
CA GLN A 3 6.20 6.16 -4.45
C GLN A 3 6.25 7.69 -4.25
N GLU A 4 6.98 8.44 -5.09
CA GLU A 4 6.96 9.91 -5.09
C GLU A 4 5.75 10.52 -5.84
N ILE A 5 5.07 9.75 -6.70
CA ILE A 5 3.92 10.20 -7.50
C ILE A 5 2.60 9.51 -7.12
N ARG A 6 2.58 8.80 -5.99
CA ARG A 6 1.38 8.12 -5.44
C ARG A 6 0.22 9.09 -5.16
N SER A 7 0.56 10.31 -4.73
CA SER A 7 -0.44 11.33 -4.45
C SER A 7 -0.73 12.12 -5.71
N SER A 8 -1.96 11.99 -6.19
CA SER A 8 -2.49 12.69 -7.37
C SER A 8 -2.57 14.22 -7.23
N THR A 9 -2.34 14.78 -6.03
CA THR A 9 -2.49 16.22 -5.75
C THR A 9 -1.16 16.96 -5.63
N THR A 10 -0.03 16.23 -5.59
CA THR A 10 1.28 16.87 -5.47
C THR A 10 1.68 17.56 -6.76
N LYS A 11 2.41 18.68 -6.66
CA LYS A 11 2.97 19.37 -7.84
C LYS A 11 3.84 18.45 -8.69
N LEU A 12 4.57 17.53 -8.05
CA LEU A 12 5.40 16.55 -8.74
C LEU A 12 4.53 15.60 -9.57
N ALA A 13 3.46 15.05 -8.99
CA ALA A 13 2.53 14.18 -9.71
C ALA A 13 1.86 14.89 -10.89
N HIS A 14 1.40 16.13 -10.71
CA HIS A 14 0.84 16.93 -11.81
C HIS A 14 1.86 17.15 -12.94
N ASN A 15 3.07 17.60 -12.60
CA ASN A 15 4.13 17.80 -13.60
C ASN A 15 4.47 16.50 -14.34
N CYS A 16 4.47 15.35 -13.65
CA CYS A 16 4.71 14.04 -14.25
C CYS A 16 3.53 13.56 -15.12
N GLN A 17 2.29 13.86 -14.73
CA GLN A 17 1.09 13.57 -15.51
C GLN A 17 1.05 14.38 -16.82
N ASP A 18 1.54 15.62 -16.79
CA ASP A 18 1.59 16.53 -17.95
C ASP A 18 2.65 16.14 -18.99
N LEU A 19 3.55 15.20 -18.68
CA LEU A 19 4.57 14.73 -19.61
C LEU A 19 3.93 14.06 -20.84
N THR A 20 4.17 14.62 -22.02
CA THR A 20 3.63 14.05 -23.26
C THR A 20 4.41 12.81 -23.70
N GLY A 21 3.69 11.75 -24.08
CA GLY A 21 4.29 10.52 -24.57
C GLY A 21 3.25 9.58 -25.16
N HIS A 22 3.61 8.89 -26.24
CA HIS A 22 2.71 7.93 -26.89
C HIS A 22 2.43 6.68 -26.05
N ARG A 23 3.37 6.30 -25.18
CA ARG A 23 3.28 5.15 -24.29
C ARG A 23 3.91 5.52 -22.96
N ARG A 24 3.22 5.23 -21.86
CA ARG A 24 3.70 5.44 -20.49
C ARG A 24 3.84 4.08 -19.80
N TRP A 25 4.95 3.91 -19.10
CA TRP A 25 5.22 2.72 -18.30
C TRP A 25 5.56 3.12 -16.88
N MET A 26 5.08 2.32 -15.95
CA MET A 26 5.26 2.49 -14.52
C MET A 26 5.94 1.25 -13.97
N LEU A 27 6.99 1.44 -13.18
CA LEU A 27 7.67 0.37 -12.47
C LEU A 27 7.60 0.66 -10.97
N SER A 28 6.95 -0.23 -10.23
CA SER A 28 6.83 -0.15 -8.77
C SER A 28 6.93 -1.54 -8.16
N GLY A 29 7.72 -1.67 -7.10
CA GLY A 29 7.76 -2.90 -6.29
C GLY A 29 6.54 -3.02 -5.36
N THR A 30 5.97 -1.88 -4.97
CA THR A 30 4.88 -1.74 -4.00
C THR A 30 3.94 -0.62 -4.47
N PRO A 31 3.06 -0.89 -5.45
CA PRO A 31 2.21 0.14 -6.05
C PRO A 31 1.16 0.72 -5.06
N LEU A 32 0.71 -0.09 -4.10
CA LEU A 32 -0.08 0.36 -2.96
C LEU A 32 0.85 0.48 -1.75
N PHE A 33 1.06 1.70 -1.25
CA PHE A 33 1.91 1.94 -0.09
C PHE A 33 1.09 1.99 1.20
N ASP A 34 0.05 2.82 1.24
CA ASP A 34 -0.78 3.02 2.44
C ASP A 34 -2.27 2.85 2.14
N GLU A 35 -2.79 3.63 1.18
CA GLU A 35 -4.22 3.74 0.92
C GLU A 35 -4.59 3.43 -0.54
N ILE A 36 -5.87 3.16 -0.79
CA ILE A 36 -6.39 2.96 -2.15
C ILE A 36 -6.22 4.20 -3.03
N GLN A 37 -6.10 5.39 -2.41
CA GLN A 37 -5.84 6.65 -3.10
C GLN A 37 -4.45 6.71 -3.75
N ASP A 38 -3.48 5.93 -3.28
CA ASP A 38 -2.16 5.82 -3.93
C ASP A 38 -2.29 5.31 -5.37
N LEU A 39 -3.24 4.39 -5.60
CA LEU A 39 -3.53 3.87 -6.92
C LEU A 39 -4.05 4.96 -7.86
N ARG A 40 -4.75 5.98 -7.35
CA ARG A 40 -5.24 7.09 -8.17
C ARG A 40 -4.09 7.87 -8.80
N GLY A 41 -3.04 8.20 -8.03
CA GLY A 41 -1.85 8.88 -8.57
C GLY A 41 -1.16 8.06 -9.66
N GLU A 42 -1.09 6.75 -9.48
CA GLU A 42 -0.54 5.84 -10.49
C GLU A 42 -1.35 5.86 -11.79
N LEU A 43 -2.67 5.78 -11.70
CA LEU A 43 -3.55 5.81 -12.87
C LEU A 43 -3.53 7.16 -13.58
N CYS A 44 -3.47 8.27 -12.84
CA CYS A 44 -3.30 9.62 -13.40
C CYS A 44 -2.01 9.74 -14.19
N PHE A 45 -0.88 9.24 -13.67
CA PHE A 45 0.38 9.22 -14.42
C PHE A 45 0.26 8.37 -15.69
N LEU A 46 -0.38 7.21 -15.63
CA LEU A 46 -0.58 6.35 -16.80
C LEU A 46 -1.57 6.93 -17.82
N GLY A 47 -2.40 7.90 -17.44
CA GLY A 47 -3.43 8.48 -18.29
C GLY A 47 -4.57 7.52 -18.58
N LEU A 48 -4.90 6.63 -17.63
CA LEU A 48 -5.96 5.64 -17.79
C LEU A 48 -7.35 6.25 -17.54
N GLU A 49 -7.96 6.80 -18.57
CA GLU A 49 -9.35 7.26 -18.51
C GLU A 49 -10.33 6.09 -18.35
N PRO A 50 -11.41 6.23 -17.57
CA PRO A 50 -11.86 7.41 -16.81
C PRO A 50 -11.24 7.57 -15.40
N PHE A 51 -10.35 6.67 -14.97
CA PHE A 51 -9.79 6.71 -13.61
C PHE A 51 -8.75 7.82 -13.39
N ALA A 52 -8.12 8.24 -14.48
CA ALA A 52 -7.13 9.31 -14.55
C ALA A 52 -7.76 10.70 -14.72
N ALA A 53 -9.07 10.76 -14.95
CA ALA A 53 -9.79 12.01 -15.11
C ALA A 53 -9.50 12.95 -13.92
N ASN A 54 -9.42 14.24 -14.22
CA ASN A 54 -9.01 15.27 -13.28
C ASN A 54 -9.72 15.08 -11.92
N SER A 55 -9.00 15.37 -10.84
CA SER A 55 -9.43 15.26 -9.42
C SER A 55 -10.81 15.81 -9.08
N ASP A 56 -11.42 16.57 -9.97
CA ASP A 56 -12.69 17.25 -9.78
C ASP A 56 -13.91 16.43 -10.26
N ASP A 57 -13.71 15.34 -11.01
CA ASP A 57 -14.83 14.57 -11.57
C ASP A 57 -15.43 13.52 -10.62
N GLY A 58 -14.67 13.14 -9.58
CA GLY A 58 -15.07 12.18 -8.57
C GLY A 58 -15.24 10.74 -9.07
N PHE A 59 -14.82 10.41 -10.29
CA PHE A 59 -15.07 9.08 -10.88
C PHE A 59 -14.34 7.98 -10.11
N PHE A 60 -13.07 8.20 -9.78
CA PHE A 60 -12.29 7.25 -8.99
C PHE A 60 -12.96 6.99 -7.63
N ASP A 61 -13.46 8.04 -6.98
CA ASP A 61 -14.09 7.90 -5.68
C ASP A 61 -15.42 7.14 -5.76
N PHE A 62 -16.23 7.42 -6.79
CA PHE A 62 -17.48 6.72 -7.04
C PHE A 62 -17.26 5.23 -7.35
N CYS A 63 -16.34 4.91 -8.27
CA CYS A 63 -16.15 3.53 -8.74
C CYS A 63 -15.28 2.68 -7.82
N ILE A 64 -14.30 3.27 -7.12
CA ILE A 64 -13.31 2.55 -6.34
C ILE A 64 -13.42 2.89 -4.86
N THR A 65 -13.17 4.13 -4.45
CA THR A 65 -13.03 4.51 -3.03
C THR A 65 -14.26 4.15 -2.20
N GLN A 66 -15.46 4.56 -2.62
CA GLN A 66 -16.70 4.28 -1.90
C GLN A 66 -16.99 2.78 -1.76
N HIS A 67 -16.67 2.01 -2.81
CA HIS A 67 -16.85 0.55 -2.79
C HIS A 67 -15.77 -0.17 -1.99
N TRP A 68 -14.55 0.37 -1.95
CA TRP A 68 -13.46 -0.11 -1.11
C TRP A 68 -13.79 0.08 0.37
N ASP A 69 -14.22 1.28 0.76
CA ASP A 69 -14.57 1.62 2.15
C ASP A 69 -15.76 0.79 2.66
N SER A 70 -16.77 0.60 1.81
CA SER A 70 -17.94 -0.24 2.11
C SER A 70 -17.68 -1.75 1.97
N LYS A 71 -16.47 -2.17 1.57
CA LYS A 71 -16.08 -3.58 1.34
C LYS A 71 -17.02 -4.32 0.37
N SER A 72 -17.50 -3.60 -0.64
CA SER A 72 -18.41 -4.16 -1.64
C SER A 72 -17.69 -5.08 -2.63
N HIS A 73 -18.38 -6.14 -3.07
CA HIS A 73 -17.88 -7.02 -4.13
C HIS A 73 -17.60 -6.26 -5.44
N TYR A 74 -18.36 -5.20 -5.72
CA TYR A 74 -18.17 -4.38 -6.92
C TYR A 74 -16.78 -3.73 -6.97
N GLY A 75 -16.31 -3.18 -5.84
CA GLY A 75 -14.99 -2.55 -5.76
C GLY A 75 -13.85 -3.54 -6.03
N LEU A 76 -13.99 -4.77 -5.53
CA LEU A 76 -13.04 -5.84 -5.82
C LEU A 76 -13.02 -6.22 -7.31
N ASP A 77 -14.17 -6.29 -7.96
CA ASP A 77 -14.24 -6.62 -9.38
C ASP A 77 -13.71 -5.48 -10.27
N ALA A 78 -13.94 -4.23 -9.88
CA ALA A 78 -13.34 -3.06 -10.52
C ALA A 78 -11.80 -3.08 -10.40
N LEU A 79 -11.26 -3.37 -9.22
CA LEU A 79 -9.82 -3.52 -9.02
C LEU A 79 -9.23 -4.70 -9.80
N LYS A 80 -9.93 -5.84 -9.88
CA LYS A 80 -9.52 -6.96 -10.74
C LYS A 80 -9.46 -6.55 -12.20
N ALA A 81 -10.42 -5.76 -12.69
CA ALA A 81 -10.40 -5.26 -14.06
C ALA A 81 -9.16 -4.37 -14.31
N LEU A 82 -8.79 -3.53 -13.34
CA LEU A 82 -7.56 -2.71 -13.42
C LEU A 82 -6.28 -3.56 -13.47
N THR A 83 -6.29 -4.80 -12.97
CA THR A 83 -5.12 -5.68 -13.12
C THR A 83 -4.79 -6.04 -14.57
N LEU A 84 -5.71 -5.83 -15.53
CA LEU A 84 -5.46 -6.07 -16.96
C LEU A 84 -4.43 -5.11 -17.56
N VAL A 85 -4.26 -3.93 -16.98
CA VAL A 85 -3.24 -2.95 -17.41
C VAL A 85 -1.94 -3.06 -16.60
N MET A 86 -1.87 -4.03 -15.68
CA MET A 86 -0.75 -4.22 -14.77
C MET A 86 -0.13 -5.60 -14.96
N MET A 87 1.16 -5.72 -14.63
CA MET A 87 1.82 -7.01 -14.54
C MET A 87 2.52 -7.12 -13.21
N ARG A 88 2.09 -8.08 -12.37
CA ARG A 88 2.71 -8.37 -11.08
C ARG A 88 3.17 -9.82 -11.04
N ARG A 89 4.45 -10.01 -10.73
CA ARG A 89 5.02 -11.33 -10.45
C ARG A 89 5.48 -11.38 -9.00
N SER A 90 5.26 -12.52 -8.34
CA SER A 90 5.77 -12.74 -6.99
C SER A 90 6.95 -13.70 -7.03
N LYS A 91 7.84 -13.56 -6.03
CA LYS A 91 8.96 -14.46 -5.79
C LYS A 91 8.53 -15.92 -5.57
N THR A 92 7.27 -16.13 -5.16
CA THR A 92 6.66 -17.44 -4.91
C THR A 92 6.03 -18.08 -6.14
N GLN A 93 5.90 -17.36 -7.26
CA GLN A 93 5.30 -17.93 -8.45
C GLN A 93 6.18 -19.04 -9.02
N THR A 94 5.52 -19.98 -9.67
CA THR A 94 6.13 -21.06 -10.44
C THR A 94 5.68 -20.96 -11.90
N TYR A 95 6.44 -21.57 -12.80
CA TYR A 95 6.05 -21.80 -14.19
C TYR A 95 6.12 -23.31 -14.48
N LEU A 96 5.35 -23.76 -15.47
CA LEU A 96 5.37 -25.15 -15.91
C LEU A 96 6.55 -25.34 -16.85
N ASP A 97 7.50 -26.22 -16.50
CA ASP A 97 8.60 -26.60 -17.39
C ASP A 97 8.02 -27.34 -18.60
N PRO A 98 8.19 -26.84 -19.84
CA PRO A 98 7.57 -27.45 -21.03
C PRO A 98 8.15 -28.82 -21.39
N VAL A 99 9.35 -29.15 -20.90
CA VAL A 99 10.02 -30.43 -21.14
C VAL A 99 9.66 -31.43 -20.05
N ARG A 100 9.70 -30.99 -18.78
CA ARG A 100 9.49 -31.88 -17.63
C ARG A 100 8.02 -31.99 -17.21
N ASN A 101 7.18 -31.04 -17.60
CA ASN A 101 5.79 -30.90 -17.18
C ASN A 101 5.63 -30.82 -15.64
N VAL A 102 6.60 -30.19 -14.96
CA VAL A 102 6.63 -30.01 -13.51
C VAL A 102 6.70 -28.50 -13.19
N PRO A 103 6.05 -28.01 -12.10
CA PRO A 103 6.19 -26.63 -11.66
C PRO A 103 7.62 -26.33 -11.17
N VAL A 104 8.22 -25.28 -11.70
CA VAL A 104 9.56 -24.80 -11.33
C VAL A 104 9.44 -23.35 -10.85
N PRO A 105 10.12 -22.94 -9.75
CA PRO A 105 10.09 -21.55 -9.29
C PRO A 105 10.64 -20.59 -10.36
N LEU A 106 10.06 -19.39 -10.47
CA LEU A 106 10.59 -18.37 -11.39
C LEU A 106 12.00 -17.92 -11.01
N LEU A 107 12.31 -17.92 -9.71
CA LEU A 107 13.60 -17.56 -9.16
C LEU A 107 14.04 -18.61 -8.14
N GLY A 108 15.25 -19.14 -8.29
CA GLY A 108 15.89 -20.01 -7.31
C GLY A 108 16.40 -19.19 -6.12
N LEU A 109 15.50 -18.76 -5.25
CA LEU A 109 15.86 -17.96 -4.09
C LEU A 109 16.53 -18.84 -3.01
N PRO A 110 17.59 -18.34 -2.36
CA PRO A 110 18.10 -18.98 -1.16
C PRO A 110 17.03 -18.96 -0.05
N PRO A 111 17.11 -19.85 0.94
CA PRO A 111 16.24 -19.79 2.11
C PRO A 111 16.39 -18.43 2.81
N LEU A 112 15.28 -17.90 3.32
CA LEU A 112 15.28 -16.67 4.11
C LEU A 112 15.85 -16.97 5.51
N GLU A 113 16.94 -16.29 5.87
CA GLU A 113 17.48 -16.31 7.23
C GLU A 113 17.07 -15.02 7.96
N LEU A 114 16.35 -15.17 9.08
CA LEU A 114 15.95 -14.06 9.95
C LEU A 114 16.77 -14.12 11.24
N THR A 115 17.52 -13.06 11.51
CA THR A 115 18.32 -12.92 12.75
C THR A 115 17.76 -11.76 13.56
N MET A 116 17.27 -12.06 14.76
CA MET A 116 16.82 -11.04 15.71
C MET A 116 18.00 -10.63 16.59
N GLU A 117 18.41 -9.38 16.51
CA GLU A 117 19.49 -8.84 17.33
C GLU A 117 18.90 -7.96 18.45
N PRO A 118 19.02 -8.35 19.73
CA PRO A 118 18.57 -7.52 20.83
C PRO A 118 19.50 -6.32 20.97
N VAL A 119 18.91 -5.12 20.96
CA VAL A 119 19.64 -3.86 21.14
C VAL A 119 19.56 -3.46 22.63
N PRO A 120 20.69 -3.27 23.33
CA PRO A 120 20.68 -2.78 24.70
C PRO A 120 20.23 -1.32 24.74
N GLN A 121 19.43 -0.96 25.75
CA GLN A 121 19.04 0.42 25.99
C GLN A 121 20.07 1.10 26.90
N ASP A 122 20.41 2.34 26.59
CA ASP A 122 21.19 3.19 27.50
C ASP A 122 20.35 3.56 28.74
N PRO A 123 20.94 3.83 29.92
CA PRO A 123 20.17 4.22 31.10
C PRO A 123 19.29 5.47 30.88
N SER A 124 19.74 6.41 30.04
CA SER A 124 18.96 7.60 29.68
C SER A 124 17.71 7.24 28.85
N GLU A 125 17.84 6.37 27.86
CA GLU A 125 16.73 5.85 27.06
C GLU A 125 15.77 5.04 27.94
N ARG A 126 16.30 4.17 28.81
CA ARG A 126 15.50 3.36 29.72
C ARG A 126 14.63 4.21 30.63
N ALA A 127 15.15 5.33 31.14
CA ALA A 127 14.38 6.26 31.96
C ALA A 127 13.20 6.88 31.20
N ILE A 128 13.40 7.24 29.92
CA ILE A 128 12.33 7.76 29.05
C ILE A 128 11.28 6.67 28.79
N TYR A 129 11.71 5.45 28.47
CA TYR A 129 10.78 4.33 28.27
C TYR A 129 9.95 4.03 29.52
N CYS A 130 10.57 4.00 30.70
CA CYS A 130 9.85 3.81 31.96
C CYS A 130 8.86 4.95 32.26
N PHE A 131 9.22 6.20 31.94
CA PHE A 131 8.32 7.34 32.09
C PHE A 131 7.12 7.27 31.14
N LEU A 132 7.34 6.90 29.88
CA LEU A 132 6.26 6.67 28.91
C LEU A 132 5.34 5.52 29.33
N GLU A 133 5.92 4.41 29.79
CA GLU A 133 5.18 3.26 30.30
C GLU A 133 4.28 3.66 31.49
N TYR A 134 4.83 4.45 32.43
CA TYR A 134 4.05 5.00 33.53
C TYR A 134 2.88 5.88 33.06
N LEU A 135 3.12 6.82 32.13
CA LEU A 135 2.08 7.70 31.60
C LEU A 135 0.97 6.92 30.87
N VAL A 136 1.33 5.91 30.09
CA VAL A 136 0.37 5.06 29.38
C VAL A 136 -0.48 4.27 30.39
N HIS A 137 0.15 3.70 31.42
CA HIS A 137 -0.57 2.98 32.47
C HIS A 137 -1.49 3.88 33.31
N SER A 138 -1.10 5.11 33.62
CA SER A 138 -1.97 6.04 34.34
C SER A 138 -3.19 6.42 33.50
N ASN A 139 -2.99 6.76 32.23
CA ASN A 139 -4.08 7.21 31.35
C ASN A 139 -5.06 6.08 30.97
N LEU A 140 -4.55 4.87 30.68
CA LEU A 140 -5.42 3.70 30.43
C LEU A 140 -6.13 3.23 31.71
N GLY A 141 -5.49 3.38 32.87
CA GLY A 141 -6.09 3.06 34.16
C GLY A 141 -7.29 3.95 34.50
N ASP A 142 -7.25 5.22 34.09
CA ASP A 142 -8.35 6.17 34.29
C ASP A 142 -9.51 5.89 33.32
N GLU A 143 -9.25 5.53 32.06
CA GLU A 143 -10.30 5.13 31.10
C GLU A 143 -11.06 3.84 31.48
N TYR A 144 -10.41 2.91 32.18
CA TYR A 144 -11.06 1.69 32.67
C TYR A 144 -11.90 1.93 33.94
N LYS A 145 -11.51 2.88 34.79
CA LYS A 145 -12.30 3.28 35.96
C LYS A 145 -13.58 4.03 35.57
N ASP A 146 -13.49 4.92 34.58
CA ASP A 146 -14.66 5.67 34.10
C ASP A 146 -15.70 4.76 33.40
N LYS A 147 -15.29 3.58 32.88
CA LYS A 147 -16.21 2.57 32.32
C LYS A 147 -16.86 1.67 33.38
N GLU A 148 -16.17 1.35 34.47
CA GLU A 148 -16.75 0.59 35.59
C GLU A 148 -17.74 1.41 36.42
N GLU A 149 -17.66 2.75 36.40
CA GLU A 149 -18.62 3.64 37.08
C GLU A 149 -19.86 4.00 36.23
N ALA A 150 -19.90 3.59 34.95
CA ALA A 150 -20.97 3.91 34.01
C ALA A 150 -21.94 2.73 33.69
N ASP A 151 -21.64 1.51 34.14
CA ASP A 151 -22.53 0.33 34.16
C ASP A 151 -23.17 0.14 35.55
#